data_AF-A0AAU9P5T6-F1
#
_entry.id   AF-A0AAU9P5T6-F1
#
_cell.length_a   1.000
_cell.length_b   1.000
_cell.length_c   1.000
_cell.angle_alpha   90.00
_cell.angle_beta   90.00
_cell.angle_gamma   90.00
#
_symmetry.space_group_name_H-M   'P 1'
#
loop_
_entity.id
_entity.type
_entity.pdbx_description
1 polymer ?
#
loop_
_entity_poly.entity_id
_entity_poly.type
_entity_poly.pdbx_seq_one_letter_code
_entity_poly.pdbx_strand_id
1 'polypeptide(L)'
;MPSLSKSTSSSVASPPPSTDAFDGDAAERRLREAEDRLREAIEELQRRQRRAKMLHPPCDHADESCVANAIGNLCQSFLLSYGVRVGIGILLRAFKLARRKSYSSLLDLKQLVSEKDLIVREEACRVGLLFGGFTGSYHALRCLLRKWRKKETPFNAILAGSIAGLSILALDDSNRRRTLALYLLARLAQCAYNSAKSKNKFHLWGSSWRHGDSLLFALSCAQVMYAFVMRPESLPKSYQDFIQKTGPVAKPVYKAVRECCRGSPVDIASLSSYLSTIKGSEFIDLQEYPSIIPCSIIHPSTKSCLAHNAYATSATFRKTFPLYFSLTFVPFVVLRLQKFMEAPFKTSWHAVIGAVRSTAFLSSFVGIFQGAICMHRQVASQDHKLVYWFAGGLAALSVVLEKKGRRGELGLYVLPRAGESLWYILVNRRVLPDIKNAEVALFCACMGGMMYYLEHEPDTMSPFLRSLIRRFLASKISNPAPPANRNPSYNYLQTLAIEKPPISHNQIQEPHESKASEKYNLESIPGL
;
A
#
# COMPACT_ATOMS: atom_id res chain seq x y z
N MET A 1 7.62 -81.24 42.25
CA MET A 1 6.98 -82.45 41.67
C MET A 1 6.36 -83.25 42.81
N PRO A 2 5.18 -83.87 42.69
CA PRO A 2 4.15 -83.80 41.63
C PRO A 2 2.75 -83.40 42.20
N SER A 3 1.99 -82.55 41.50
CA SER A 3 0.81 -82.87 40.67
C SER A 3 -0.52 -83.15 41.41
N LEU A 4 -1.38 -82.12 41.39
CA LEU A 4 -2.80 -82.12 41.00
C LEU A 4 -3.55 -83.46 40.95
N SER A 5 -4.67 -83.53 41.69
CA SER A 5 -6.02 -83.66 41.10
C SER A 5 -7.09 -83.65 42.19
N LYS A 6 -8.16 -82.88 42.00
CA LYS A 6 -9.54 -83.38 42.17
C LYS A 6 -10.59 -82.40 41.70
N SER A 7 -11.58 -83.01 41.09
CA SER A 7 -12.75 -82.49 40.41
C SER A 7 -13.94 -82.26 41.36
N THR A 8 -14.76 -81.27 41.00
CA THR A 8 -16.25 -81.20 41.10
C THR A 8 -16.96 -81.51 42.42
N SER A 9 -17.68 -80.52 42.95
CA SER A 9 -19.14 -80.65 43.21
C SER A 9 -19.79 -79.29 43.47
N SER A 10 -20.99 -79.15 42.93
CA SER A 10 -21.91 -78.02 43.00
C SER A 10 -22.70 -77.99 44.31
N SER A 11 -22.92 -76.82 44.93
CA SER A 11 -24.16 -76.54 45.65
C SER A 11 -24.47 -75.02 45.73
N VAL A 12 -25.58 -74.68 45.07
CA VAL A 12 -26.65 -73.71 45.38
C VAL A 12 -26.30 -72.43 46.14
N ALA A 13 -26.65 -71.32 45.49
CA ALA A 13 -26.57 -69.94 45.93
C ALA A 13 -27.52 -69.56 47.08
N SER A 14 -27.07 -68.59 47.89
CA SER A 14 -27.91 -67.62 48.61
C SER A 14 -27.18 -66.27 48.50
N PRO A 15 -27.85 -65.16 48.12
CA PRO A 15 -27.14 -63.89 47.89
C PRO A 15 -26.88 -63.18 49.23
N PRO A 16 -25.70 -62.59 49.46
CA PRO A 16 -25.53 -61.59 50.51
C PRO A 16 -25.97 -60.21 49.99
N PRO A 17 -26.37 -59.30 50.90
CA PRO A 17 -27.07 -58.06 50.57
C PRO A 17 -26.13 -57.00 49.98
N SER A 18 -26.72 -56.12 49.18
CA SER A 18 -26.10 -54.99 48.50
C SER A 18 -25.40 -54.01 49.45
N THR A 19 -24.07 -53.90 49.33
CA THR A 19 -23.22 -52.91 49.99
C THR A 19 -22.60 -51.94 48.98
N ASP A 20 -23.42 -51.28 48.15
CA ASP A 20 -22.91 -50.35 47.12
C ASP A 20 -23.11 -48.86 47.47
N ALA A 21 -23.69 -48.53 48.63
CA ALA A 21 -24.05 -47.14 48.95
C ALA A 21 -22.98 -46.34 49.74
N PHE A 22 -22.02 -46.99 50.42
CA PHE A 22 -21.08 -46.31 51.32
C PHE A 22 -19.70 -45.98 50.71
N ASP A 23 -19.26 -46.69 49.66
CA ASP A 23 -17.95 -46.41 49.02
C ASP A 23 -18.01 -45.27 47.99
N GLY A 24 -19.19 -45.00 47.42
CA GLY A 24 -19.38 -43.93 46.44
C GLY A 24 -19.12 -42.54 47.03
N ASP A 25 -19.63 -42.28 48.23
CA ASP A 25 -19.55 -40.95 48.87
C ASP A 25 -18.12 -40.60 49.34
N ALA A 26 -17.34 -41.62 49.73
CA ALA A 26 -15.93 -41.47 50.06
C ALA A 26 -15.06 -41.29 48.80
N ALA A 27 -15.38 -42.01 47.71
CA ALA A 27 -14.73 -41.84 46.42
C ALA A 27 -15.02 -40.46 45.81
N GLU A 28 -16.26 -39.97 45.93
CA GLU A 28 -16.67 -38.66 45.42
C GLU A 28 -16.01 -37.51 46.19
N ARG A 29 -15.83 -37.64 47.50
CA ARG A 29 -15.04 -36.69 48.30
C ARG A 29 -13.59 -36.62 47.85
N ARG A 30 -12.94 -37.76 47.60
CA ARG A 30 -11.55 -37.80 47.09
C ARG A 30 -11.42 -37.18 45.70
N LEU A 31 -12.44 -37.35 44.86
CA LEU A 31 -12.49 -36.73 43.53
C LEU A 31 -12.58 -35.20 43.62
N ARG A 32 -13.43 -34.68 44.51
CA ARG A 32 -13.56 -33.22 44.74
C ARG A 32 -12.27 -32.62 45.31
N GLU A 33 -11.64 -33.28 46.28
CA GLU A 33 -10.33 -32.86 46.80
C GLU A 33 -9.23 -32.86 45.73
N ALA A 34 -9.25 -33.83 44.80
CA ALA A 34 -8.33 -33.88 43.68
C ALA A 34 -8.60 -32.76 42.66
N GLU A 35 -9.88 -32.44 42.40
CA GLU A 35 -10.27 -31.32 41.53
C GLU A 35 -9.85 -29.98 42.12
N ASP A 36 -10.04 -29.76 43.42
CA ASP A 36 -9.65 -28.53 44.10
C ASP A 36 -8.13 -28.34 44.08
N ARG A 37 -7.35 -29.40 44.34
CA ARG A 37 -5.87 -29.36 44.21
C ARG A 37 -5.42 -29.07 42.79
N LEU A 38 -6.12 -29.60 41.79
CA LEU A 38 -5.82 -29.33 40.39
C LEU A 38 -6.13 -27.87 40.03
N ARG A 39 -7.25 -27.33 40.51
CA ARG A 39 -7.61 -25.91 40.34
C ARG A 39 -6.57 -24.99 40.97
N GLU A 40 -6.15 -25.27 42.20
CA GLU A 40 -5.10 -24.49 42.88
C GLU A 40 -3.77 -24.56 42.14
N ALA A 41 -3.37 -25.74 41.64
CA ALA A 41 -2.14 -25.91 40.86
C ALA A 41 -2.20 -25.13 39.53
N ILE A 42 -3.37 -25.11 38.87
CA ILE A 42 -3.58 -24.33 37.65
C ILE A 42 -3.53 -22.83 37.95
N GLU A 43 -4.18 -22.37 39.02
CA GLU A 43 -4.13 -20.96 39.43
C GLU A 43 -2.72 -20.51 39.78
N GLU A 44 -1.95 -21.34 40.47
CA GLU A 44 -0.56 -21.04 40.83
C GLU A 44 0.34 -21.01 39.59
N LEU A 45 0.15 -21.93 38.64
CA LEU A 45 0.83 -21.88 37.33
C LEU A 45 0.47 -20.60 36.57
N GLN A 46 -0.80 -20.21 36.56
CA GLN A 46 -1.23 -18.96 35.95
C GLN A 46 -0.65 -17.74 36.67
N ARG A 47 -0.57 -17.73 38.01
CA ARG A 47 0.06 -16.66 38.79
C ARG A 47 1.56 -16.57 38.50
N ARG A 48 2.26 -17.70 38.43
CA ARG A 48 3.68 -17.76 38.04
C ARG A 48 3.88 -17.27 36.61
N GLN A 49 3.02 -17.68 35.67
CA GLN A 49 3.05 -17.17 34.30
C GLN A 49 2.78 -15.66 34.24
N ARG A 50 1.80 -15.14 34.98
CA ARG A 50 1.51 -13.69 35.07
C ARG A 50 2.67 -12.91 35.70
N ARG A 51 3.29 -13.43 36.76
CA ARG A 51 4.48 -12.86 37.40
C ARG A 51 5.70 -12.88 36.48
N ALA A 52 5.93 -13.98 35.74
CA ALA A 52 6.98 -14.07 34.72
C ALA A 52 6.75 -13.08 33.57
N LYS A 53 5.50 -12.92 33.12
CA LYS A 53 5.09 -11.96 32.07
C LYS A 53 5.23 -10.49 32.50
N MET A 54 5.13 -10.21 33.80
CA MET A 54 5.34 -8.89 34.41
C MET A 54 6.82 -8.54 34.57
N LEU A 55 7.69 -9.53 34.81
CA LEU A 55 9.08 -9.24 35.15
C LEU A 55 9.89 -8.84 33.92
N HIS A 56 9.71 -9.52 32.78
CA HIS A 56 10.36 -9.23 31.49
C HIS A 56 9.33 -9.48 30.39
N PRO A 57 8.99 -8.56 29.47
CA PRO A 57 8.23 -8.94 28.28
C PRO A 57 9.13 -9.89 27.47
N PRO A 58 8.83 -11.21 27.44
CA PRO A 58 9.68 -12.14 26.72
C PRO A 58 9.54 -11.84 25.23
N CYS A 59 10.65 -11.88 24.50
CA CYS A 59 10.55 -11.86 23.04
C CYS A 59 9.75 -13.10 22.59
N ASP A 60 8.89 -12.95 21.58
CA ASP A 60 7.98 -14.01 21.08
C ASP A 60 8.68 -15.25 20.45
N HIS A 61 10.01 -15.35 20.58
CA HIS A 61 10.80 -16.49 20.15
C HIS A 61 11.25 -17.29 21.39
N ALA A 62 10.35 -18.14 21.88
CA ALA A 62 10.50 -18.86 23.16
C ALA A 62 11.73 -19.79 23.22
N ASP A 63 12.22 -20.29 22.08
CA ASP A 63 13.25 -21.35 22.03
C ASP A 63 14.52 -20.98 21.25
N GLU A 64 14.58 -19.78 20.64
CA GLU A 64 15.72 -19.33 19.82
C GLU A 64 16.37 -18.05 20.36
N SER A 65 17.68 -17.91 20.19
CA SER A 65 18.39 -16.67 20.53
C SER A 65 17.90 -15.49 19.68
N CYS A 66 17.89 -14.27 20.24
CA CYS A 66 17.49 -13.06 19.51
C CYS A 66 18.28 -12.88 18.21
N VAL A 67 19.56 -13.29 18.23
CA VAL A 67 20.48 -13.22 17.09
C VAL A 67 20.09 -14.26 16.03
N ALA A 68 19.80 -15.50 16.43
CA ALA A 68 19.35 -16.54 15.51
C ALA A 68 18.05 -16.13 14.80
N ASN A 69 17.07 -15.60 15.55
CA ASN A 69 15.84 -15.09 14.95
C ASN A 69 16.09 -13.92 13.98
N ALA A 70 16.98 -12.99 14.32
CA ALA A 70 17.32 -11.88 13.42
C ALA A 70 18.01 -12.35 12.13
N ILE A 71 18.96 -13.29 12.24
CA ILE A 71 19.66 -13.88 11.08
C ILE A 71 18.69 -14.69 10.23
N GLY A 72 17.81 -15.50 10.85
CA GLY A 72 16.79 -16.26 10.14
C GLY A 72 15.88 -15.36 9.30
N ASN A 73 15.37 -14.27 9.90
CA ASN A 73 14.53 -13.30 9.19
C ASN A 73 15.30 -12.58 8.06
N LEU A 74 16.58 -12.26 8.28
CA LEU A 74 17.45 -11.67 7.27
C LEU A 74 17.61 -12.59 6.07
N CYS A 75 18.06 -13.83 6.29
CA CYS A 75 18.30 -14.82 5.24
C CYS A 75 17.01 -15.12 4.47
N GLN A 76 15.89 -15.30 5.17
CA GLN A 76 14.62 -15.62 4.55
C GLN A 76 14.09 -14.47 3.71
N SER A 77 14.09 -13.25 4.24
CA SER A 77 13.63 -12.06 3.51
C SER A 77 14.54 -11.75 2.32
N PHE A 78 15.85 -11.98 2.47
CA PHE A 78 16.82 -11.87 1.39
C PHE A 78 16.50 -12.86 0.25
N LEU A 79 16.37 -14.15 0.57
CA LEU A 79 16.08 -15.20 -0.42
C LEU A 79 14.72 -14.99 -1.10
N LEU A 80 13.70 -14.59 -0.34
CA LEU A 80 12.37 -14.29 -0.87
C LEU A 80 12.42 -13.12 -1.85
N SER A 81 13.06 -12.02 -1.46
CA SER A 81 13.20 -10.82 -2.28
C SER A 81 14.03 -11.09 -3.54
N TYR A 82 15.16 -11.78 -3.38
CA TYR A 82 16.02 -12.22 -4.48
C TYR A 82 15.24 -13.10 -5.48
N GLY A 83 14.55 -14.13 -4.98
CA GLY A 83 13.75 -15.04 -5.80
C GLY A 83 12.62 -14.34 -6.56
N VAL A 84 11.90 -13.42 -5.91
CA VAL A 84 10.86 -12.61 -6.58
C VAL A 84 11.47 -11.73 -7.68
N ARG A 85 12.61 -11.09 -7.43
CA ARG A 85 13.25 -10.21 -8.41
C ARG A 85 13.77 -10.98 -9.62
N VAL A 86 14.42 -12.12 -9.40
CA VAL A 86 14.87 -13.03 -10.47
C VAL A 86 13.67 -13.58 -11.24
N GLY A 87 12.62 -14.02 -10.55
CA GLY A 87 11.39 -14.54 -11.17
C GLY A 87 10.69 -13.53 -12.09
N ILE A 88 10.59 -12.26 -11.67
CA ILE A 88 10.05 -11.18 -12.53
C ILE A 88 10.92 -11.00 -13.79
N GLY A 89 12.24 -11.06 -13.65
CA GLY A 89 13.17 -10.97 -14.78
C GLY A 89 12.94 -12.08 -15.80
N ILE A 90 12.82 -13.33 -15.33
CA ILE A 90 12.55 -14.51 -16.15
C ILE A 90 11.17 -14.39 -16.85
N LEU A 91 10.12 -14.02 -16.11
CA LEU A 91 8.77 -13.84 -16.66
C LEU A 91 8.72 -12.78 -17.76
N LEU A 92 9.36 -11.62 -17.56
CA LEU A 92 9.39 -10.56 -18.57
C LEU A 92 10.16 -11.00 -19.82
N ARG A 93 11.22 -11.79 -19.67
CA ARG A 93 11.98 -12.36 -20.79
C ARG A 93 11.14 -13.40 -21.54
N ALA A 94 10.51 -14.31 -20.82
CA ALA A 94 9.57 -15.28 -21.39
C ALA A 94 8.46 -14.59 -22.18
N PHE A 95 7.87 -13.51 -21.65
CA PHE A 95 6.84 -12.74 -22.34
C PHE A 95 7.36 -12.04 -23.61
N LYS A 96 8.54 -11.43 -23.56
CA LYS A 96 9.17 -10.80 -24.75
C LYS A 96 9.48 -11.84 -25.83
N LEU A 97 9.89 -13.04 -25.43
CA LEU A 97 10.25 -14.13 -26.34
C LEU A 97 9.02 -14.78 -26.96
N ALA A 98 7.98 -15.01 -26.16
CA ALA A 98 6.66 -15.46 -26.64
C ALA A 98 6.08 -14.48 -27.68
N ARG A 99 6.26 -13.18 -27.47
CA ARG A 99 5.84 -12.14 -28.43
C ARG A 99 6.65 -12.13 -29.73
N ARG A 100 7.87 -12.71 -29.74
CA ARG A 100 8.76 -12.76 -30.90
C ARG A 100 8.75 -14.11 -31.65
N LYS A 101 7.89 -15.08 -31.27
CA LYS A 101 7.71 -16.38 -31.95
C LYS A 101 9.01 -17.17 -32.22
N SER A 102 10.03 -17.05 -31.37
CA SER A 102 11.27 -17.84 -31.50
C SER A 102 11.39 -18.81 -30.32
N TYR A 103 10.97 -20.06 -30.52
CA TYR A 103 10.93 -21.10 -29.48
C TYR A 103 12.28 -21.83 -29.31
N SER A 104 13.17 -21.77 -30.29
CA SER A 104 14.46 -22.50 -30.28
C SER A 104 15.54 -21.89 -29.39
N SER A 105 15.34 -20.67 -28.88
CA SER A 105 16.28 -20.01 -27.95
C SER A 105 15.96 -20.25 -26.46
N LEU A 106 14.93 -21.05 -26.15
CA LEU A 106 14.54 -21.40 -24.78
C LEU A 106 15.52 -22.35 -24.09
N LEU A 107 16.32 -23.11 -24.84
CA LEU A 107 17.22 -24.14 -24.31
C LEU A 107 18.70 -23.74 -24.32
N ASP A 108 19.02 -22.54 -24.79
CA ASP A 108 20.42 -22.09 -24.83
C ASP A 108 20.84 -21.57 -23.45
N LEU A 109 21.19 -22.50 -22.56
CA LEU A 109 21.61 -22.26 -21.18
C LEU A 109 22.83 -21.31 -21.10
N LYS A 110 23.63 -21.24 -22.18
CA LYS A 110 24.74 -20.28 -22.34
C LYS A 110 24.26 -18.82 -22.43
N GLN A 111 23.03 -18.59 -22.88
CA GLN A 111 22.43 -17.25 -22.97
C GLN A 111 21.74 -16.81 -21.65
N LEU A 112 21.64 -17.70 -20.66
CA LEU A 112 21.24 -17.42 -19.26
C LEU A 112 22.41 -16.91 -18.40
N VAL A 113 23.64 -17.05 -18.89
CA VAL A 113 24.90 -16.61 -18.24
C VAL A 113 25.52 -15.49 -19.08
N SER A 114 24.70 -14.64 -19.70
CA SER A 114 25.17 -13.47 -20.43
C SER A 114 25.39 -12.30 -19.46
N GLU A 115 26.28 -11.37 -19.81
CA GLU A 115 26.66 -10.18 -19.02
C GLU A 115 25.45 -9.33 -18.54
N LYS A 116 24.35 -9.32 -19.29
CA LYS A 116 23.08 -8.69 -18.90
C LYS A 116 22.38 -9.39 -17.72
N ASP A 117 22.54 -10.70 -17.59
CA ASP A 117 22.01 -11.49 -16.47
C ASP A 117 22.87 -11.31 -15.20
N LEU A 118 24.16 -10.93 -15.36
CA LEU A 118 25.02 -10.52 -14.24
C LEU A 118 24.47 -9.25 -13.58
N ILE A 119 24.09 -8.25 -14.38
CA ILE A 119 23.46 -6.99 -13.91
C ILE A 119 22.13 -7.30 -13.21
N VAL A 120 21.30 -8.18 -13.77
CA VAL A 120 20.03 -8.58 -13.14
C VAL A 120 20.25 -9.31 -11.81
N ARG A 121 21.31 -10.11 -11.70
CA ARG A 121 21.66 -10.84 -10.46
C ARG A 121 22.22 -9.91 -9.39
N GLU A 122 23.07 -8.95 -9.77
CA GLU A 122 23.56 -7.92 -8.88
C GLU A 122 22.40 -7.08 -8.34
N GLU A 123 21.50 -6.65 -9.22
CA GLU A 123 20.27 -5.94 -8.86
C GLU A 123 19.35 -6.76 -7.94
N ALA A 124 19.22 -8.06 -8.19
CA ALA A 124 18.47 -8.96 -7.31
C ALA A 124 19.14 -9.11 -5.94
N CYS A 125 20.47 -9.16 -5.88
CA CYS A 125 21.22 -9.20 -4.63
C CYS A 125 21.05 -7.92 -3.82
N ARG A 126 21.15 -6.74 -4.47
CA ARG A 126 20.95 -5.43 -3.83
C ARG A 126 19.53 -5.27 -3.27
N VAL A 127 18.53 -5.70 -4.03
CA VAL A 127 17.13 -5.73 -3.57
C VAL A 127 16.93 -6.78 -2.47
N GLY A 128 17.62 -7.92 -2.53
CA GLY A 128 17.69 -8.90 -1.45
C GLY A 128 18.23 -8.28 -0.16
N LEU A 129 19.36 -7.57 -0.24
CA LEU A 129 20.03 -6.93 0.88
C LEU A 129 19.20 -5.80 1.49
N LEU A 130 18.45 -5.05 0.67
CA LEU A 130 17.50 -4.04 1.14
C LEU A 130 16.44 -4.65 2.07
N PHE A 131 15.72 -5.68 1.59
CA PHE A 131 14.60 -6.26 2.34
C PHE A 131 15.09 -7.18 3.48
N GLY A 132 16.11 -8.00 3.24
CA GLY A 132 16.73 -8.85 4.26
C GLY A 132 17.44 -8.04 5.35
N GLY A 133 18.22 -7.04 4.94
CA GLY A 133 18.87 -6.12 5.87
C GLY A 133 17.86 -5.34 6.71
N PHE A 134 16.75 -4.88 6.11
CA PHE A 134 15.68 -4.22 6.83
C PHE A 134 15.06 -5.13 7.90
N THR A 135 14.59 -6.33 7.53
CA THR A 135 13.88 -7.21 8.47
C THR A 135 14.79 -7.75 9.57
N GLY A 136 16.02 -8.13 9.22
CA GLY A 136 17.02 -8.60 10.20
C GLY A 136 17.38 -7.51 11.21
N SER A 137 17.74 -6.31 10.73
CA SER A 137 18.09 -5.19 11.61
C SER A 137 16.89 -4.69 12.44
N TYR A 138 15.68 -4.70 11.88
CA TYR A 138 14.46 -4.37 12.61
C TYR A 138 14.22 -5.29 13.81
N HIS A 139 14.26 -6.60 13.59
CA HIS A 139 14.06 -7.59 14.66
C HIS A 139 15.19 -7.57 15.69
N ALA A 140 16.45 -7.50 15.24
CA ALA A 140 17.59 -7.37 16.14
C ALA A 140 17.47 -6.15 17.06
N LEU A 141 17.16 -4.99 16.48
CA LEU A 141 17.05 -3.74 17.22
C LEU A 141 15.81 -3.71 18.11
N ARG A 142 14.68 -4.28 17.68
CA ARG A 142 13.48 -4.41 18.51
C ARG A 142 13.75 -5.29 19.74
N CYS A 143 14.43 -6.43 19.57
CA CYS A 143 14.84 -7.29 20.69
C CYS A 143 15.83 -6.58 21.62
N LEU A 144 16.79 -5.83 21.08
CA LEU A 144 17.73 -5.02 21.88
C LEU A 144 17.00 -3.95 22.69
N LEU A 145 16.08 -3.21 22.07
CA LEU A 145 15.28 -2.18 22.74
C LEU A 145 14.33 -2.76 23.80
N ARG A 146 13.75 -3.94 23.54
CA ARG A 146 12.97 -4.70 24.54
C ARG A 146 13.81 -5.06 25.76
N LYS A 147 15.02 -5.60 25.54
CA LYS A 147 15.97 -5.96 26.61
C LYS A 147 16.41 -4.73 27.41
N TRP A 148 16.67 -3.61 26.73
CA TRP A 148 17.18 -2.39 27.36
C TRP A 148 16.10 -1.61 28.12
N ARG A 149 14.93 -1.36 27.51
CA ARG A 149 13.86 -0.55 28.13
C ARG A 149 12.88 -1.32 29.00
N LYS A 150 12.86 -2.67 28.93
CA LYS A 150 11.91 -3.56 29.63
C LYS A 150 10.43 -3.19 29.46
N LYS A 151 10.10 -2.35 28.47
CA LYS A 151 8.76 -1.87 28.14
C LYS A 151 8.62 -1.80 26.62
N GLU A 152 7.49 -2.28 26.10
CA GLU A 152 7.11 -2.07 24.70
C GLU A 152 6.39 -0.73 24.57
N THR A 153 7.01 0.19 23.81
CA THR A 153 6.42 1.50 23.52
C THR A 153 6.35 1.70 22.00
N PRO A 154 5.39 2.51 21.49
CA PRO A 154 5.33 2.85 20.06
C PRO A 154 6.64 3.44 19.53
N PHE A 155 7.37 4.15 20.39
CA PHE A 155 8.68 4.71 20.07
C PHE A 155 9.71 3.64 19.69
N ASN A 156 9.64 2.44 20.28
CA ASN A 156 10.57 1.36 19.94
C ASN A 156 10.38 0.90 18.49
N ALA A 157 9.12 0.80 18.02
CA ALA A 157 8.83 0.42 16.63
C ALA A 157 9.27 1.50 15.64
N ILE A 158 9.08 2.77 15.97
CA ILE A 158 9.54 3.91 15.16
C ILE A 158 11.06 3.90 15.07
N LEU A 159 11.75 3.84 16.21
CA LEU A 159 13.21 3.85 16.27
C LEU A 159 13.81 2.65 15.55
N ALA A 160 13.26 1.45 15.78
CA ALA A 160 13.69 0.23 15.11
C ALA A 160 13.48 0.32 13.59
N GLY A 161 12.31 0.78 13.14
CA GLY A 161 12.00 0.96 11.72
C GLY A 161 12.87 2.03 11.05
N SER A 162 13.20 3.11 11.75
CA SER A 162 14.07 4.15 11.22
C SER A 162 15.52 3.73 11.06
N ILE A 163 16.09 3.06 12.06
CA ILE A 163 17.47 2.56 11.96
C ILE A 163 17.55 1.42 10.95
N ALA A 164 16.57 0.51 10.93
CA ALA A 164 16.50 -0.55 9.93
C ALA A 164 16.36 0.00 8.49
N GLY A 165 15.78 1.19 8.34
CA GLY A 165 15.67 1.90 7.06
C GLY A 165 17.02 2.22 6.41
N LEU A 166 18.14 2.19 7.15
CA LEU A 166 19.49 2.36 6.58
C LEU A 166 19.85 1.26 5.56
N SER A 167 19.12 0.14 5.53
CA SER A 167 19.28 -0.89 4.49
C SER A 167 19.06 -0.36 3.07
N ILE A 168 18.44 0.81 2.89
CA ILE A 168 18.31 1.49 1.60
C ILE A 168 19.64 1.84 0.94
N LEU A 169 20.72 1.93 1.72
CA LEU A 169 22.08 2.15 1.20
C LEU A 169 22.60 0.97 0.36
N ALA A 170 21.98 -0.21 0.44
CA ALA A 170 22.27 -1.34 -0.44
C ALA A 170 21.96 -1.05 -1.93
N LEU A 171 21.13 -0.05 -2.20
CA LEU A 171 20.87 0.44 -3.55
C LEU A 171 21.85 1.56 -3.91
N ASP A 172 22.66 1.39 -4.95
CA ASP A 172 23.61 2.43 -5.40
C ASP A 172 22.91 3.59 -6.10
N ASP A 173 21.82 3.31 -6.81
CA ASP A 173 21.09 4.31 -7.59
C ASP A 173 20.35 5.33 -6.71
N SER A 174 20.92 6.53 -6.54
CA SER A 174 20.29 7.63 -5.79
C SER A 174 18.88 7.97 -6.31
N ASN A 175 18.65 7.96 -7.63
CA ASN A 175 17.32 8.19 -8.22
C ASN A 175 16.28 7.15 -7.78
N ARG A 176 16.68 5.88 -7.61
CA ARG A 176 15.79 4.82 -7.12
C ARG A 176 15.54 4.96 -5.63
N ARG A 177 16.58 5.24 -4.83
CA ARG A 177 16.43 5.54 -3.40
C ARG A 177 15.44 6.68 -3.18
N ARG A 178 15.60 7.79 -3.91
CA ARG A 178 14.68 8.94 -3.89
C ARG A 178 13.26 8.56 -4.29
N THR A 179 13.10 7.79 -5.37
CA THR A 179 11.77 7.33 -5.81
C THR A 179 11.08 6.47 -4.73
N LEU A 180 11.81 5.56 -4.09
CA LEU A 180 11.29 4.72 -3.01
C LEU A 180 10.95 5.54 -1.76
N ALA A 181 11.82 6.48 -1.36
CA ALA A 181 11.59 7.37 -0.22
C ALA A 181 10.33 8.22 -0.40
N LEU A 182 10.15 8.81 -1.59
CA LEU A 182 8.96 9.60 -1.92
C LEU A 182 7.69 8.75 -2.00
N TYR A 183 7.80 7.53 -2.54
CA TYR A 183 6.68 6.59 -2.54
C TYR A 183 6.26 6.23 -1.12
N LEU A 184 7.21 5.93 -0.23
CA LEU A 184 6.92 5.64 1.17
C LEU A 184 6.39 6.87 1.91
N LEU A 185 6.89 8.07 1.63
CA LEU A 185 6.35 9.32 2.16
C LEU A 185 4.88 9.48 1.79
N ALA A 186 4.52 9.22 0.53
CA ALA A 186 3.13 9.23 0.08
C ALA A 186 2.26 8.25 0.86
N ARG A 187 2.77 7.03 1.07
CA ARG A 187 2.06 5.99 1.80
C ARG A 187 1.94 6.31 3.29
N LEU A 188 2.98 6.87 3.89
CA LEU A 188 2.95 7.32 5.28
C LEU A 188 1.96 8.47 5.45
N ALA A 189 1.98 9.46 4.55
CA ALA A 189 1.00 10.55 4.54
C ALA A 189 -0.43 10.04 4.36
N GLN A 190 -0.65 9.02 3.51
CA GLN A 190 -1.94 8.35 3.36
C GLN A 190 -2.39 7.70 4.68
N CYS A 191 -1.50 6.98 5.38
CA CYS A 191 -1.83 6.36 6.68
C CYS A 191 -2.13 7.43 7.74
N ALA A 192 -1.31 8.48 7.81
CA ALA A 192 -1.50 9.60 8.72
C ALA A 192 -2.82 10.33 8.46
N TYR A 193 -3.18 10.56 7.20
CA TYR A 193 -4.45 11.15 6.82
C TYR A 193 -5.63 10.25 7.24
N ASN A 194 -5.57 8.96 6.96
CA ASN A 194 -6.62 8.00 7.33
C ASN A 194 -6.79 7.90 8.86
N SER A 195 -5.68 7.90 9.60
CA SER A 195 -5.65 7.94 11.07
C SER A 195 -6.26 9.23 11.63
N ALA A 196 -5.84 10.38 11.08
CA ALA A 196 -6.32 11.67 11.56
C ALA A 196 -7.80 11.89 11.22
N LYS A 197 -8.27 11.30 10.11
CA LYS A 197 -9.68 11.22 9.72
C LYS A 197 -10.47 10.30 10.66
N SER A 198 -9.99 9.11 10.98
CA SER A 198 -10.71 8.18 11.88
C SER A 198 -10.82 8.73 13.30
N LYS A 199 -9.83 9.52 13.74
CA LYS A 199 -9.81 10.17 15.07
C LYS A 199 -10.51 11.53 15.12
N ASN A 200 -11.12 12.00 14.01
CA ASN A 200 -11.74 13.33 13.90
C ASN A 200 -10.82 14.51 14.31
N LYS A 201 -9.49 14.35 14.27
CA LYS A 201 -8.54 15.39 14.71
C LYS A 201 -8.15 16.36 13.58
N PHE A 202 -8.32 15.95 12.32
CA PHE A 202 -7.93 16.76 11.17
C PHE A 202 -9.13 17.47 10.56
N HIS A 203 -9.32 18.74 10.92
CA HIS A 203 -10.39 19.59 10.34
C HIS A 203 -9.97 20.30 9.05
N LEU A 204 -8.66 20.47 8.81
CA LEU A 204 -8.14 21.40 7.80
C LEU A 204 -8.16 20.87 6.37
N TRP A 205 -8.34 19.56 6.20
CA TRP A 205 -8.49 18.92 4.88
C TRP A 205 -9.32 17.65 5.03
N GLY A 206 -10.54 17.64 4.50
CA GLY A 206 -11.33 16.43 4.29
C GLY A 206 -12.41 16.10 5.32
N SER A 207 -12.44 16.72 6.51
CA SER A 207 -13.53 16.50 7.48
C SER A 207 -14.69 17.51 7.31
N SER A 208 -14.41 18.82 7.15
CA SER A 208 -15.45 19.84 6.92
C SER A 208 -15.61 20.26 5.45
N TRP A 209 -14.56 20.15 4.63
CA TRP A 209 -14.59 20.59 3.22
C TRP A 209 -15.03 19.47 2.28
N ARG A 210 -16.24 19.62 1.72
CA ARG A 210 -16.89 18.69 0.77
C ARG A 210 -16.02 18.30 -0.44
N HIS A 211 -15.03 19.12 -0.81
CA HIS A 211 -14.15 18.94 -1.97
C HIS A 211 -12.64 19.04 -1.64
N GLY A 212 -12.23 18.78 -0.39
CA GLY A 212 -10.80 18.86 0.00
C GLY A 212 -9.88 17.91 -0.78
N ASP A 213 -10.40 16.74 -1.18
CA ASP A 213 -9.74 15.79 -2.08
C ASP A 213 -9.44 16.39 -3.46
N SER A 214 -10.38 17.19 -3.98
CA SER A 214 -10.27 17.85 -5.28
C SER A 214 -9.29 19.03 -5.22
N LEU A 215 -9.24 19.74 -4.09
CA LEU A 215 -8.25 20.81 -3.86
C LEU A 215 -6.82 20.25 -3.78
N LEU A 216 -6.61 19.16 -3.03
CA LEU A 216 -5.32 18.47 -2.95
C LEU A 216 -4.84 18.05 -4.35
N PHE A 217 -5.73 17.46 -5.14
CA PHE A 217 -5.44 17.10 -6.52
C PHE A 217 -5.09 18.35 -7.35
N ALA A 218 -5.85 19.44 -7.20
CA ALA A 218 -5.61 20.69 -7.92
C ALA A 218 -4.26 21.34 -7.63
N LEU A 219 -3.88 21.47 -6.36
CA LEU A 219 -2.57 22.02 -5.99
C LEU A 219 -1.42 21.13 -6.47
N SER A 220 -1.60 19.81 -6.42
CA SER A 220 -0.60 18.85 -6.91
C SER A 220 -0.42 18.97 -8.44
N CYS A 221 -1.53 19.04 -9.18
CA CYS A 221 -1.52 19.22 -10.64
C CYS A 221 -0.98 20.60 -11.06
N ALA A 222 -1.31 21.67 -10.33
CA ALA A 222 -0.76 23.00 -10.57
C ALA A 222 0.77 23.00 -10.53
N GLN A 223 1.34 22.40 -9.48
CA GLN A 223 2.78 22.26 -9.33
C GLN A 223 3.40 21.36 -10.41
N VAL A 224 2.77 20.24 -10.74
CA VAL A 224 3.26 19.32 -11.77
C VAL A 224 3.25 19.95 -13.17
N MET A 225 2.19 20.67 -13.53
CA MET A 225 2.11 21.34 -14.84
C MET A 225 3.08 22.50 -14.96
N TYR A 226 3.27 23.27 -13.88
CA TYR A 226 4.33 24.26 -13.79
C TYR A 226 5.71 23.62 -14.00
N ALA A 227 5.99 22.53 -13.27
CA ALA A 227 7.24 21.80 -13.38
C ALA A 227 7.46 21.26 -14.80
N PHE A 228 6.46 20.62 -15.41
CA PHE A 228 6.56 20.06 -16.75
C PHE A 228 6.94 21.12 -17.81
N VAL A 229 6.28 22.29 -17.80
CA VAL A 229 6.56 23.34 -18.79
C VAL A 229 7.86 24.08 -18.46
N MET A 230 8.03 24.55 -17.22
CA MET A 230 9.11 25.47 -16.85
C MET A 230 10.41 24.78 -16.43
N ARG A 231 10.35 23.61 -15.78
CA ARG A 231 11.51 22.85 -15.27
C ARG A 231 11.29 21.34 -15.41
N PRO A 232 11.26 20.79 -16.63
CA PRO A 232 10.94 19.39 -16.87
C PRO A 232 11.92 18.44 -16.15
N GLU A 233 13.18 18.85 -15.99
CA GLU A 233 14.24 18.14 -15.28
C GLU A 233 13.87 17.76 -13.83
N SER A 234 12.93 18.49 -13.23
CA SER A 234 12.43 18.23 -11.88
C SER A 234 11.49 17.01 -11.78
N LEU A 235 11.03 16.48 -12.92
CA LEU A 235 10.12 15.34 -13.01
C LEU A 235 10.85 14.10 -13.58
N PRO A 236 10.43 12.87 -13.24
CA PRO A 236 10.98 11.66 -13.84
C PRO A 236 10.74 11.60 -15.36
N LYS A 237 11.74 11.14 -16.14
CA LYS A 237 11.66 11.04 -17.62
C LYS A 237 10.41 10.29 -18.11
N SER A 238 10.10 9.14 -17.51
CA SER A 238 8.90 8.34 -17.87
C SER A 238 7.59 9.10 -17.68
N TYR A 239 7.52 9.97 -16.68
CA TYR A 239 6.36 10.79 -16.40
C TYR A 239 6.25 11.96 -17.38
N GLN A 240 7.39 12.60 -17.72
CA GLN A 240 7.45 13.62 -18.77
C GLN A 240 7.01 13.06 -20.12
N ASP A 241 7.52 11.89 -20.51
CA ASP A 241 7.15 11.23 -21.77
C ASP A 241 5.67 10.86 -21.81
N PHE A 242 5.11 10.45 -20.67
CA PHE A 242 3.66 10.21 -20.56
C PHE A 242 2.85 11.49 -20.82
N ILE A 243 3.19 12.62 -20.17
CA ILE A 243 2.50 13.90 -20.38
C ILE A 243 2.66 14.34 -21.84
N GLN A 244 3.88 14.28 -22.38
CA GLN A 244 4.17 14.71 -23.74
C GLN A 244 3.47 13.87 -24.81
N LYS A 245 3.32 12.56 -24.59
CA LYS A 245 2.59 11.66 -25.51
C LYS A 245 1.09 11.90 -25.48
N THR A 246 0.58 12.37 -24.33
CA THR A 246 -0.85 12.60 -24.10
C THR A 246 -1.28 14.01 -24.52
N GLY A 247 -0.38 14.99 -24.41
CA GLY A 247 -0.62 16.39 -24.74
C GLY A 247 -0.69 16.67 -26.25
N PRO A 248 -1.38 17.74 -26.66
CA PRO A 248 -1.54 18.11 -28.08
C PRO A 248 -0.35 18.92 -28.63
N VAL A 249 0.44 19.55 -27.76
CA VAL A 249 1.55 20.46 -28.12
C VAL A 249 2.88 19.69 -28.21
N ALA A 250 3.70 20.02 -29.22
CA ALA A 250 4.98 19.36 -29.46
C ALA A 250 6.11 19.82 -28.52
N LYS A 251 7.14 18.96 -28.36
CA LYS A 251 8.33 19.23 -27.52
C LYS A 251 9.04 20.56 -27.87
N PRO A 252 9.29 20.91 -29.15
CA PRO A 252 9.98 22.15 -29.50
C PRO A 252 9.20 23.40 -29.09
N VAL A 253 7.87 23.35 -29.19
CA VAL A 253 6.99 24.46 -28.78
C VAL A 253 7.06 24.70 -27.27
N TYR A 254 7.06 23.63 -26.45
CA TYR A 254 7.25 23.79 -25.01
C TYR A 254 8.63 24.34 -24.63
N LYS A 255 9.68 24.02 -25.41
CA LYS A 255 11.02 24.58 -25.25
C LYS A 255 11.01 26.09 -25.55
N ALA A 256 10.44 26.49 -26.68
CA ALA A 256 10.29 27.89 -27.07
C ALA A 256 9.49 28.71 -26.04
N VAL A 257 8.37 28.18 -25.56
CA VAL A 257 7.55 28.78 -24.49
C VAL A 257 8.37 29.00 -23.21
N ARG A 258 9.20 28.02 -22.82
CA ARG A 258 10.06 28.12 -21.64
C ARG A 258 11.14 29.19 -21.79
N GLU A 259 11.77 29.26 -22.97
CA GLU A 259 12.81 30.24 -23.29
C GLU A 259 12.24 31.67 -23.29
N CYS A 260 11.10 31.86 -23.96
CA CYS A 260 10.32 33.10 -23.94
C CYS A 260 10.00 33.55 -22.50
N CYS A 261 9.43 32.66 -21.67
CA CYS A 261 9.14 32.97 -20.25
C CYS A 261 10.39 33.27 -19.39
N ARG A 262 11.59 32.87 -19.84
CA ARG A 262 12.86 33.13 -19.15
C ARG A 262 13.59 34.37 -19.68
N GLY A 263 13.12 34.96 -20.78
CA GLY A 263 13.82 36.02 -21.50
C GLY A 263 15.08 35.52 -22.21
N SER A 264 15.16 34.22 -22.51
CA SER A 264 16.24 33.62 -23.29
C SER A 264 15.88 33.59 -24.77
N PRO A 265 16.86 33.66 -25.70
CA PRO A 265 16.57 33.59 -27.14
C PRO A 265 15.90 32.25 -27.47
N VAL A 266 14.86 32.33 -28.31
CA VAL A 266 14.12 31.16 -28.77
C VAL A 266 14.90 30.46 -29.88
N ASP A 267 15.05 29.14 -29.81
CA ASP A 267 15.71 28.32 -30.83
C ASP A 267 14.87 28.22 -32.13
N ILE A 268 15.03 29.22 -33.01
CA ILE A 268 14.29 29.38 -34.27
C ILE A 268 14.51 28.17 -35.21
N ALA A 269 15.71 27.61 -35.25
CA ALA A 269 16.04 26.49 -36.15
C ALA A 269 15.24 25.22 -35.80
N SER A 270 15.11 24.92 -34.51
CA SER A 270 14.30 23.79 -34.06
C SER A 270 12.80 23.99 -34.33
N LEU A 271 12.34 25.24 -34.23
CA LEU A 271 10.94 25.61 -34.39
C LEU A 271 10.53 25.63 -35.87
N SER A 272 11.40 26.16 -36.75
CA SER A 272 11.17 26.20 -38.19
C SER A 272 11.17 24.79 -38.81
N SER A 273 12.06 23.90 -38.37
CA SER A 273 12.06 22.48 -38.76
C SER A 273 10.78 21.75 -38.34
N TYR A 274 10.24 22.08 -37.16
CA TYR A 274 8.96 21.53 -36.72
C TYR A 274 7.79 22.07 -37.56
N LEU A 275 7.76 23.37 -37.83
CA LEU A 275 6.70 24.00 -38.61
C LEU A 275 6.69 23.50 -40.06
N SER A 276 7.85 23.33 -40.70
CA SER A 276 7.93 22.81 -42.08
C SER A 276 7.40 21.38 -42.23
N THR A 277 7.41 20.59 -41.16
CA THR A 277 6.81 19.25 -41.14
C THR A 277 5.27 19.32 -41.16
N ILE A 278 4.68 20.45 -40.77
CA ILE A 278 3.24 20.65 -40.67
C ILE A 278 2.76 21.45 -41.89
N LYS A 279 2.05 20.78 -42.79
CA LYS A 279 1.44 21.39 -43.98
C LYS A 279 0.57 22.60 -43.59
N GLY A 280 0.83 23.76 -44.21
CA GLY A 280 0.02 24.98 -44.08
C GLY A 280 0.57 26.08 -43.16
N SER A 281 1.84 26.01 -42.77
CA SER A 281 2.49 26.94 -41.82
C SER A 281 3.54 27.89 -42.43
N GLU A 282 3.59 28.02 -43.76
CA GLU A 282 4.71 28.64 -44.50
C GLU A 282 4.97 30.14 -44.24
N PHE A 283 4.13 30.84 -43.47
CA PHE A 283 4.28 32.28 -43.20
C PHE A 283 3.98 32.65 -41.74
N ILE A 284 4.66 32.02 -40.78
CA ILE A 284 4.68 32.51 -39.39
C ILE A 284 5.99 33.27 -39.18
N ASP A 285 5.90 34.57 -38.89
CA ASP A 285 7.07 35.37 -38.54
C ASP A 285 7.63 34.88 -37.19
N LEU A 286 8.87 34.39 -37.22
CA LEU A 286 9.54 33.80 -36.06
C LEU A 286 10.52 34.82 -35.48
N GLN A 287 10.14 35.40 -34.36
CA GLN A 287 11.00 36.33 -33.63
C GLN A 287 11.90 35.60 -32.63
N GLU A 288 13.16 36.04 -32.49
CA GLU A 288 14.12 35.49 -31.52
C GLU A 288 13.77 35.84 -30.07
N TYR A 289 13.17 37.02 -29.85
CA TYR A 289 12.72 37.53 -28.55
C TYR A 289 11.23 37.92 -28.56
N PRO A 290 10.30 36.96 -28.66
CA PRO A 290 8.88 37.25 -28.58
C PRO A 290 8.47 37.52 -27.14
N SER A 291 7.67 38.57 -26.90
CA SER A 291 7.06 38.83 -25.58
C SER A 291 6.03 37.76 -25.19
N ILE A 292 5.42 37.13 -26.19
CA ILE A 292 4.45 36.04 -26.06
C ILE A 292 4.52 35.12 -27.28
N ILE A 293 4.49 33.81 -27.07
CA ILE A 293 4.41 32.84 -28.18
C ILE A 293 2.98 32.87 -28.76
N PRO A 294 2.78 33.22 -30.05
CA PRO A 294 1.44 33.27 -30.62
C PRO A 294 0.79 31.88 -30.68
N CYS A 295 -0.54 31.84 -30.55
CA CYS A 295 -1.33 30.61 -30.64
C CYS A 295 -1.14 29.86 -31.97
N SER A 296 -0.78 30.57 -33.05
CA SER A 296 -0.42 29.98 -34.35
C SER A 296 0.75 29.01 -34.28
N ILE A 297 1.72 29.23 -33.37
CA ILE A 297 2.86 28.33 -33.17
C ILE A 297 2.47 27.14 -32.28
N ILE A 298 1.52 27.33 -31.36
CA ILE A 298 1.07 26.28 -30.43
C ILE A 298 0.19 25.26 -31.14
N HIS A 299 -0.67 25.72 -32.03
CA HIS A 299 -1.56 24.88 -32.82
C HIS A 299 -1.60 25.28 -34.31
N PRO A 300 -0.51 25.01 -35.05
CA PRO A 300 -0.37 25.45 -36.45
C PRO A 300 -1.41 24.83 -37.40
N SER A 301 -2.00 23.68 -37.04
CA SER A 301 -3.00 23.00 -37.88
C SER A 301 -4.40 23.63 -37.86
N THR A 302 -4.67 24.55 -36.93
CA THR A 302 -6.02 25.07 -36.67
C THR A 302 -5.99 26.57 -36.44
N LYS A 303 -6.82 27.31 -37.19
CA LYS A 303 -6.89 28.79 -37.12
C LYS A 303 -7.63 29.33 -35.89
N SER A 304 -8.51 28.54 -35.26
CA SER A 304 -9.26 28.96 -34.07
C SER A 304 -8.89 28.15 -32.83
N CYS A 305 -8.70 28.86 -31.70
CA CYS A 305 -8.34 28.25 -30.41
C CYS A 305 -9.42 27.30 -29.90
N LEU A 306 -10.69 27.64 -30.08
CA LEU A 306 -11.82 26.81 -29.63
C LEU A 306 -11.88 25.49 -30.42
N ALA A 307 -11.75 25.54 -31.75
CA ALA A 307 -11.77 24.33 -32.57
C ALA A 307 -10.55 23.45 -32.30
N HIS A 308 -9.37 24.06 -32.10
CA HIS A 308 -8.19 23.32 -31.65
C HIS A 308 -8.44 22.61 -30.33
N ASN A 309 -9.04 23.32 -29.36
CA ASN A 309 -9.27 22.77 -28.04
C ASN A 309 -10.24 21.57 -28.07
N ALA A 310 -11.32 21.67 -28.86
CA ALA A 310 -12.26 20.57 -29.07
C ALA A 310 -11.58 19.38 -29.77
N TYR A 311 -10.79 19.64 -30.81
CA TYR A 311 -10.01 18.62 -31.51
C TYR A 311 -8.99 17.94 -30.57
N ALA A 312 -8.22 18.71 -29.81
CA ALA A 312 -7.22 18.22 -28.86
C ALA A 312 -7.87 17.35 -27.78
N THR A 313 -8.99 17.80 -27.22
CA THR A 313 -9.76 17.04 -26.22
C THR A 313 -10.22 15.69 -26.79
N SER A 314 -10.82 15.68 -27.98
CA SER A 314 -11.29 14.46 -28.65
C SER A 314 -10.15 13.52 -29.04
N ALA A 315 -9.06 14.08 -29.59
CA ALA A 315 -7.88 13.32 -29.98
C ALA A 315 -7.20 12.68 -28.75
N THR A 316 -7.07 13.41 -27.65
CA THR A 316 -6.55 12.88 -26.38
C THR A 316 -7.46 11.78 -25.83
N PHE A 317 -8.79 11.95 -25.89
CA PHE A 317 -9.74 10.91 -25.49
C PHE A 317 -9.51 9.61 -26.28
N ARG A 318 -9.48 9.68 -27.62
CA ARG A 318 -9.29 8.50 -28.49
C ARG A 318 -7.93 7.82 -28.27
N LYS A 319 -6.87 8.59 -28.02
CA LYS A 319 -5.52 8.07 -27.75
C LYS A 319 -5.39 7.39 -26.39
N THR A 320 -6.06 7.92 -25.37
CA THR A 320 -5.91 7.45 -23.99
C THR A 320 -6.93 6.36 -23.61
N PHE A 321 -8.05 6.26 -24.33
CA PHE A 321 -9.08 5.25 -24.09
C PHE A 321 -8.55 3.81 -24.01
N PRO A 322 -7.71 3.30 -24.95
CA PRO A 322 -7.22 1.91 -24.89
C PRO A 322 -6.37 1.61 -23.65
N LEU A 323 -5.59 2.61 -23.19
CA LEU A 323 -4.77 2.50 -22.00
C LEU A 323 -5.65 2.36 -20.75
N TYR A 324 -6.64 3.25 -20.58
CA TYR A 324 -7.53 3.19 -19.42
C TYR A 324 -8.45 1.98 -19.46
N PHE A 325 -8.94 1.61 -20.65
CA PHE A 325 -9.70 0.38 -20.84
C PHE A 325 -8.91 -0.83 -20.35
N SER A 326 -7.66 -0.98 -20.79
CA SER A 326 -6.78 -2.07 -20.33
C SER A 326 -6.55 -2.03 -18.81
N LEU A 327 -6.28 -0.84 -18.23
CA LEU A 327 -6.06 -0.68 -16.78
C LEU A 327 -7.31 -1.01 -15.95
N THR A 328 -8.51 -0.80 -16.47
CA THR A 328 -9.75 -1.15 -15.77
C THR A 328 -10.16 -2.62 -16.01
N PHE A 329 -9.93 -3.13 -17.22
CA PHE A 329 -10.38 -4.44 -17.65
C PHE A 329 -9.48 -5.56 -17.12
N VAL A 330 -8.15 -5.41 -17.25
CA VAL A 330 -7.18 -6.46 -16.89
C VAL A 330 -7.25 -6.84 -15.41
N PRO A 331 -7.18 -5.91 -14.43
CA PRO A 331 -7.29 -6.30 -13.02
C PRO A 331 -8.63 -6.94 -12.70
N PHE A 332 -9.71 -6.56 -13.40
CA PHE A 332 -11.02 -7.17 -13.21
C PHE A 332 -11.01 -8.63 -13.67
N VAL A 333 -10.53 -8.91 -14.88
CA VAL A 333 -10.47 -10.27 -15.44
C VAL A 333 -9.54 -11.17 -14.63
N VAL A 334 -8.36 -10.65 -14.24
CA VAL A 334 -7.35 -11.44 -13.52
C VAL A 334 -7.76 -11.73 -12.09
N LEU A 335 -8.29 -10.73 -11.37
CA LEU A 335 -8.59 -10.88 -9.93
C LEU A 335 -10.01 -11.42 -9.67
N ARG A 336 -10.92 -11.33 -10.65
CA ARG A 336 -12.32 -11.75 -10.50
C ARG A 336 -12.79 -12.61 -11.68
N LEU A 337 -11.96 -13.57 -12.10
CA LEU A 337 -12.25 -14.44 -13.24
C LEU A 337 -13.58 -15.22 -13.08
N GLN A 338 -13.88 -15.72 -11.87
CA GLN A 338 -15.15 -16.40 -11.58
C GLN A 338 -16.37 -15.51 -11.87
N LYS A 339 -16.37 -14.28 -11.36
CA LYS A 339 -17.47 -13.32 -11.58
C LYS A 339 -17.56 -12.84 -13.03
N PHE A 340 -16.44 -12.81 -13.74
CA PHE A 340 -16.43 -12.50 -15.17
C PHE A 340 -17.08 -13.62 -15.98
N MET A 341 -16.81 -14.89 -15.65
CA MET A 341 -17.42 -16.05 -16.32
C MET A 341 -18.93 -16.14 -16.07
N GLU A 342 -19.39 -15.77 -14.87
CA GLU A 342 -20.83 -15.74 -14.52
C GLU A 342 -21.62 -14.67 -15.27
N ALA A 343 -21.04 -13.47 -15.48
CA ALA A 343 -21.73 -12.34 -16.11
C ALA A 343 -20.79 -11.48 -16.96
N PRO A 344 -20.38 -11.96 -18.14
CA PRO A 344 -19.34 -11.30 -18.96
C PRO A 344 -19.79 -9.94 -19.50
N PHE A 345 -21.06 -9.82 -19.92
CA PHE A 345 -21.58 -8.59 -20.52
C PHE A 345 -21.73 -7.45 -19.50
N LYS A 346 -22.40 -7.72 -18.38
CA LYS A 346 -22.60 -6.75 -17.30
C LYS A 346 -21.25 -6.26 -16.78
N THR A 347 -20.31 -7.18 -16.58
CA THR A 347 -18.96 -6.87 -16.12
C THR A 347 -18.20 -5.99 -17.11
N SER A 348 -18.19 -6.37 -18.39
CA SER A 348 -17.50 -5.60 -19.43
C SER A 348 -18.08 -4.21 -19.58
N TRP A 349 -19.41 -4.06 -19.46
CA TRP A 349 -20.08 -2.77 -19.47
C TRP A 349 -19.64 -1.85 -18.33
N HIS A 350 -19.53 -2.37 -17.10
CA HIS A 350 -19.00 -1.60 -15.97
C HIS A 350 -17.54 -1.18 -16.17
N ALA A 351 -16.72 -2.05 -16.76
CA ALA A 351 -15.33 -1.71 -17.11
C ALA A 351 -15.28 -0.61 -18.17
N VAL A 352 -16.12 -0.68 -19.21
CA VAL A 352 -16.23 0.35 -20.25
C VAL A 352 -16.68 1.68 -19.66
N ILE A 353 -17.72 1.72 -18.82
CA ILE A 353 -18.16 2.96 -18.14
C ILE A 353 -17.01 3.54 -17.30
N GLY A 354 -16.30 2.69 -16.56
CA GLY A 354 -15.13 3.09 -15.78
C GLY A 354 -14.03 3.70 -16.66
N ALA A 355 -13.73 3.06 -17.80
CA ALA A 355 -12.75 3.53 -18.77
C ALA A 355 -13.16 4.86 -19.40
N VAL A 356 -14.40 4.99 -19.86
CA VAL A 356 -14.95 6.22 -20.45
C VAL A 356 -14.88 7.37 -19.44
N ARG A 357 -15.31 7.15 -18.19
CA ARG A 357 -15.24 8.17 -17.12
C ARG A 357 -13.81 8.63 -16.84
N SER A 358 -12.88 7.68 -16.74
CA SER A 358 -11.44 7.97 -16.52
C SER A 358 -10.83 8.75 -17.68
N THR A 359 -11.18 8.35 -18.91
CA THR A 359 -10.69 8.95 -20.14
C THR A 359 -11.25 10.36 -20.31
N ALA A 360 -12.56 10.55 -20.02
CA ALA A 360 -13.23 11.85 -20.03
C ALA A 360 -12.58 12.83 -19.05
N PHE A 361 -12.27 12.38 -17.83
CA PHE A 361 -11.53 13.16 -16.84
C PHE A 361 -10.19 13.68 -17.41
N LEU A 362 -9.38 12.80 -18.01
CA LEU A 362 -8.07 13.18 -18.52
C LEU A 362 -8.16 14.04 -19.79
N SER A 363 -9.08 13.74 -20.70
CA SER A 363 -9.29 14.57 -21.89
C SER A 363 -9.77 15.97 -21.50
N SER A 364 -10.69 16.08 -20.55
CA SER A 364 -11.15 17.38 -20.04
C SER A 364 -10.03 18.13 -19.32
N PHE A 365 -9.13 17.44 -18.60
CA PHE A 365 -7.95 18.07 -18.01
C PHE A 365 -7.10 18.76 -19.10
N VAL A 366 -6.78 18.03 -20.17
CA VAL A 366 -5.97 18.55 -21.28
C VAL A 366 -6.68 19.71 -21.99
N GLY A 367 -7.99 19.58 -22.24
CA GLY A 367 -8.77 20.63 -22.89
C GLY A 367 -8.90 21.91 -22.05
N ILE A 368 -9.14 21.78 -20.74
CA ILE A 368 -9.23 22.95 -19.85
C ILE A 368 -7.84 23.61 -19.72
N PHE A 369 -6.77 22.81 -19.61
CA PHE A 369 -5.41 23.34 -19.56
C PHE A 369 -5.06 24.13 -20.82
N GLN A 370 -5.28 23.53 -21.99
CA GLN A 370 -5.01 24.17 -23.28
C GLN A 370 -5.89 25.43 -23.47
N GLY A 371 -7.17 25.33 -23.16
CA GLY A 371 -8.11 26.46 -23.21
C GLY A 371 -7.67 27.62 -22.32
N ALA A 372 -7.24 27.35 -21.09
CA ALA A 372 -6.76 28.37 -20.16
C ALA A 372 -5.49 29.08 -20.68
N ILE A 373 -4.54 28.34 -21.26
CA ILE A 373 -3.33 28.93 -21.85
C ILE A 373 -3.67 29.77 -23.08
N CYS A 374 -4.51 29.27 -23.99
CA CYS A 374 -4.95 30.04 -25.17
C CYS A 374 -5.72 31.30 -24.77
N MET A 375 -6.59 31.22 -23.77
CA MET A 375 -7.34 32.38 -23.26
C MET A 375 -6.42 33.41 -22.63
N HIS A 376 -5.43 32.98 -21.83
CA HIS A 376 -4.42 33.89 -21.28
C HIS A 376 -3.66 34.62 -22.39
N ARG A 377 -3.26 33.92 -23.45
CA ARG A 377 -2.50 34.50 -24.58
C ARG A 377 -3.31 35.46 -25.44
N GLN A 378 -4.63 35.37 -25.41
CA GLN A 378 -5.50 36.32 -26.10
C GLN A 378 -5.69 37.61 -25.29
N VAL A 379 -5.58 37.54 -23.96
CA VAL A 379 -5.87 38.66 -23.05
C VAL A 379 -4.60 39.37 -22.57
N ALA A 380 -3.51 38.63 -22.36
CA ALA A 380 -2.27 39.15 -21.83
C ALA A 380 -1.24 39.46 -22.92
N SER A 381 -0.42 40.48 -22.68
CA SER A 381 0.66 40.91 -23.58
C SER A 381 2.00 40.20 -23.31
N GLN A 382 2.15 39.56 -22.15
CA GLN A 382 3.37 38.85 -21.73
C GLN A 382 3.06 37.49 -21.11
N ASP A 383 3.88 36.49 -21.42
CA ASP A 383 3.77 35.17 -20.82
C ASP A 383 4.41 35.12 -19.41
N HIS A 384 3.60 34.91 -18.38
CA HIS A 384 4.10 34.71 -17.02
C HIS A 384 4.21 33.23 -16.64
N LYS A 385 5.29 32.88 -15.93
CA LYS A 385 5.56 31.52 -15.44
C LYS A 385 4.42 30.96 -14.57
N LEU A 386 3.73 31.82 -13.81
CA LEU A 386 2.64 31.41 -12.89
C LEU A 386 1.37 30.99 -13.62
N VAL A 387 1.18 31.41 -14.87
CA VAL A 387 -0.02 31.06 -15.66
C VAL A 387 -0.13 29.55 -15.81
N TYR A 388 0.98 28.85 -16.01
CA TYR A 388 1.01 27.38 -16.09
C TYR A 388 0.63 26.70 -14.78
N TRP A 389 0.94 27.33 -13.65
CA TRP A 389 0.53 26.85 -12.34
C TRP A 389 -0.99 27.01 -12.16
N PHE A 390 -1.53 28.20 -12.44
CA PHE A 390 -2.98 28.45 -12.37
C PHE A 390 -3.78 27.61 -13.38
N ALA A 391 -3.31 27.50 -14.62
CA ALA A 391 -3.92 26.67 -15.65
C ALA A 391 -3.94 25.19 -15.24
N GLY A 392 -2.85 24.69 -14.61
CA GLY A 392 -2.80 23.33 -14.07
C GLY A 392 -3.79 23.10 -12.93
N GLY A 393 -3.95 24.08 -12.04
CA GLY A 393 -4.94 24.04 -10.96
C GLY A 393 -6.39 24.10 -11.47
N LEU A 394 -6.67 24.96 -12.46
CA LEU A 394 -7.97 25.06 -13.10
C LEU A 394 -8.34 23.78 -13.87
N ALA A 395 -7.39 23.24 -14.64
CA ALA A 395 -7.56 21.98 -15.36
C ALA A 395 -7.89 20.81 -14.43
N ALA A 396 -7.34 20.81 -13.22
CA ALA A 396 -7.57 19.77 -12.23
C ALA A 396 -9.01 19.72 -11.69
N LEU A 397 -9.83 20.75 -11.91
CA LEU A 397 -11.26 20.68 -11.61
C LEU A 397 -11.98 19.58 -12.40
N SER A 398 -11.40 19.11 -13.50
CA SER A 398 -11.91 17.95 -14.24
C SER A 398 -12.00 16.69 -13.37
N VAL A 399 -11.27 16.60 -12.25
CA VAL A 399 -11.31 15.47 -11.31
C VAL A 399 -12.71 15.23 -10.72
N VAL A 400 -13.60 16.23 -10.76
CA VAL A 400 -15.00 16.07 -10.38
C VAL A 400 -15.72 15.04 -11.26
N LEU A 401 -15.27 14.86 -12.51
CA LEU A 401 -15.74 13.78 -13.39
C LEU A 401 -15.39 12.40 -12.85
N GLU A 402 -14.42 12.26 -11.93
CA GLU A 402 -14.05 10.98 -11.34
C GLU A 402 -14.82 10.62 -10.06
N LYS A 403 -14.89 9.32 -9.72
CA LYS A 403 -15.62 8.80 -8.56
C LYS A 403 -14.99 9.32 -7.28
N LYS A 404 -15.80 9.72 -6.29
CA LYS A 404 -15.34 10.32 -5.02
C LYS A 404 -14.22 9.51 -4.33
N GLY A 405 -14.33 8.18 -4.31
CA GLY A 405 -13.28 7.32 -3.72
C GLY A 405 -11.92 7.39 -4.44
N ARG A 406 -11.92 7.59 -5.76
CA ARG A 406 -10.70 7.61 -6.59
C ARG A 406 -10.01 8.97 -6.60
N ARG A 407 -10.72 10.07 -6.32
CA ARG A 407 -10.16 11.44 -6.32
C ARG A 407 -9.03 11.60 -5.31
N GLY A 408 -9.25 11.14 -4.08
CA GLY A 408 -8.23 11.16 -3.02
C GLY A 408 -7.02 10.31 -3.36
N GLU A 409 -7.23 9.13 -3.98
CA GLU A 409 -6.14 8.27 -4.44
C GLU A 409 -5.31 8.91 -5.56
N LEU A 410 -5.97 9.58 -6.52
CA LEU A 410 -5.29 10.35 -7.57
C LEU A 410 -4.51 11.52 -7.00
N GLY A 411 -5.08 12.27 -6.05
CA GLY A 411 -4.40 13.35 -5.33
C GLY A 411 -3.13 12.84 -4.64
N LEU A 412 -3.25 11.77 -3.85
CA LEU A 412 -2.13 11.13 -3.16
C LEU A 412 -1.11 10.47 -4.11
N TYR A 413 -1.52 10.12 -5.33
CA TYR A 413 -0.61 9.61 -6.36
C TYR A 413 0.23 10.72 -7.00
N VAL A 414 -0.37 11.90 -7.25
CA VAL A 414 0.32 13.04 -7.90
C VAL A 414 1.11 13.88 -6.89
N LEU A 415 0.64 13.98 -5.65
CA LEU A 415 1.26 14.79 -4.58
C LEU A 415 2.77 14.53 -4.38
N PRO A 416 3.29 13.29 -4.36
CA PRO A 416 4.71 13.05 -4.19
C PRO A 416 5.53 13.58 -5.37
N ARG A 417 4.98 13.53 -6.59
CA ARG A 417 5.62 14.09 -7.79
C ARG A 417 5.62 15.62 -7.75
N ALA A 418 4.52 16.21 -7.29
CA ALA A 418 4.45 17.64 -7.03
C ALA A 418 5.49 18.08 -6.00
N GLY A 419 5.55 17.40 -4.85
CA GLY A 419 6.51 17.67 -3.79
C GLY A 419 7.97 17.48 -4.23
N GLU A 420 8.26 16.43 -5.00
CA GLU A 420 9.59 16.18 -5.56
C GLU A 420 10.04 17.33 -6.47
N SER A 421 9.16 17.78 -7.36
CA SER A 421 9.45 18.88 -8.27
C SER A 421 9.66 20.20 -7.52
N LEU A 422 8.84 20.44 -6.49
CA LEU A 422 8.90 21.64 -5.68
C LEU A 422 10.19 21.68 -4.86
N TRP A 423 10.57 20.57 -4.24
CA TRP A 423 11.85 20.42 -3.54
C TRP A 423 13.03 20.72 -4.46
N TYR A 424 13.06 20.13 -5.66
CA TYR A 424 14.12 20.38 -6.64
C TYR A 424 14.19 21.85 -7.07
N ILE A 425 13.04 22.51 -7.24
CA ILE A 425 12.98 23.95 -7.55
C ILE A 425 13.49 24.79 -6.38
N LEU A 426 13.13 24.46 -5.14
CA LEU A 426 13.51 25.19 -3.93
C LEU A 426 15.01 25.08 -3.64
N VAL A 427 15.60 23.89 -3.81
CA VAL A 427 17.05 23.68 -3.69
C VAL A 427 17.80 24.49 -4.76
N ASN A 428 17.34 24.45 -6.01
CA ASN A 428 17.93 25.25 -7.09
C ASN A 428 17.81 26.77 -6.89
N ARG A 429 16.81 27.22 -6.12
CA ARG A 429 16.66 28.63 -5.73
C ARG A 429 17.45 28.98 -4.46
N ARG A 430 18.24 28.06 -3.91
CA ARG A 430 18.98 28.18 -2.64
C ARG A 430 18.09 28.51 -1.43
N VAL A 431 16.80 28.21 -1.50
CA VAL A 431 15.86 28.39 -0.37
C VAL A 431 16.00 27.25 0.64
N LEU A 432 16.31 26.05 0.15
CA LEU A 432 16.56 24.87 0.97
C LEU A 432 18.02 24.42 0.79
N PRO A 433 18.68 23.98 1.88
CA PRO A 433 20.04 23.46 1.79
C PRO A 433 20.08 22.16 0.98
N ASP A 434 21.07 22.02 0.11
CA ASP A 434 21.33 20.78 -0.62
C ASP A 434 22.04 19.78 0.31
N ILE A 435 21.25 18.99 1.04
CA ILE A 435 21.76 17.98 1.95
C ILE A 435 22.06 16.71 1.14
N LYS A 436 23.33 16.35 1.04
CA LYS A 436 23.76 15.08 0.41
C LYS A 436 23.07 13.90 1.10
N ASN A 437 22.53 12.98 0.31
CA ASN A 437 21.82 11.77 0.77
C ASN A 437 20.55 12.04 1.63
N ALA A 438 19.90 13.20 1.48
CA ALA A 438 18.63 13.51 2.15
C ALA A 438 17.55 12.44 1.91
N GLU A 439 17.60 11.76 0.76
CA GLU A 439 16.69 10.66 0.43
C GLU A 439 16.79 9.48 1.40
N VAL A 440 17.97 9.22 1.96
CA VAL A 440 18.21 8.13 2.93
C VAL A 440 17.57 8.49 4.26
N ALA A 441 17.80 9.71 4.76
CA ALA A 441 17.18 10.19 5.99
C ALA A 441 15.66 10.20 5.88
N LEU A 442 15.12 10.66 4.74
CA LEU A 442 13.69 10.63 4.46
C LEU A 442 13.13 9.21 4.45
N PHE A 443 13.83 8.26 3.78
CA PHE A 443 13.42 6.85 3.77
C PHE A 443 13.38 6.26 5.18
N CYS A 444 14.40 6.52 6.00
CA CYS A 444 14.49 6.07 7.39
C CYS A 444 13.33 6.62 8.23
N ALA A 445 13.06 7.92 8.16
CA ALA A 445 11.93 8.53 8.86
C ALA A 445 10.59 7.92 8.41
N CYS A 446 10.41 7.72 7.10
CA CYS A 446 9.21 7.12 6.55
C CYS A 446 9.02 5.67 7.04
N MET A 447 10.05 4.84 7.00
CA MET A 447 9.97 3.45 7.45
C MET A 447 9.63 3.34 8.94
N GLY A 448 10.19 4.19 9.80
CA GLY A 448 9.82 4.26 11.21
C GLY A 448 8.33 4.57 11.41
N GLY A 449 7.82 5.59 10.71
CA GLY A 449 6.40 5.92 10.73
C GLY A 449 5.51 4.80 10.18
N MET A 450 5.95 4.12 9.12
CA MET A 450 5.23 2.98 8.55
C MET A 450 5.13 1.80 9.54
N MET A 451 6.19 1.52 10.31
CA MET A 451 6.16 0.48 11.36
C MET A 451 5.21 0.85 12.50
N TYR A 452 5.14 2.14 12.88
CA TYR A 452 4.16 2.60 13.86
C TYR A 452 2.72 2.31 13.43
N TYR A 453 2.34 2.73 12.22
CA TYR A 453 0.99 2.50 11.69
C TYR A 453 0.70 1.02 11.48
N LEU A 454 1.69 0.21 11.09
CA LEU A 454 1.51 -1.23 10.92
C LEU A 454 1.10 -1.95 12.21
N GLU A 455 1.65 -1.50 13.35
CA GLU A 455 1.43 -2.13 14.65
C GLU A 455 0.22 -1.56 15.39
N HIS A 456 0.04 -0.23 15.37
CA HIS A 456 -0.98 0.42 16.19
C HIS A 456 -2.29 0.63 15.42
N GLU A 457 -2.22 0.93 14.11
CA GLU A 457 -3.39 1.31 13.30
C GLU A 457 -3.34 0.67 11.90
N PRO A 458 -3.34 -0.68 11.83
CA PRO A 458 -3.10 -1.40 10.59
C PRO A 458 -4.18 -1.21 9.52
N ASP A 459 -5.36 -0.74 9.91
CA ASP A 459 -6.50 -0.52 9.01
C ASP A 459 -6.38 0.79 8.22
N THR A 460 -5.48 1.69 8.64
CA THR A 460 -5.17 2.92 7.91
C THR A 460 -4.31 2.69 6.66
N MET A 461 -3.61 1.56 6.61
CA MET A 461 -2.72 1.16 5.52
C MET A 461 -3.46 0.50 4.37
N SER A 462 -2.95 0.62 3.13
CA SER A 462 -3.52 -0.10 2.00
C SER A 462 -3.35 -1.62 2.17
N PRO A 463 -4.35 -2.46 1.79
CA PRO A 463 -4.30 -3.90 2.01
C PRO A 463 -3.08 -4.57 1.38
N PHE A 464 -2.68 -4.14 0.19
CA PHE A 464 -1.49 -4.63 -0.51
C PHE A 464 -0.19 -4.34 0.25
N LEU A 465 -0.01 -3.09 0.70
CA LEU A 465 1.20 -2.68 1.42
C LEU A 465 1.28 -3.35 2.79
N ARG A 466 0.15 -3.43 3.50
CA ARG A 466 -0.01 -4.17 4.75
C ARG A 466 0.40 -5.63 4.57
N SER A 467 -0.11 -6.30 3.53
CA SER A 467 0.20 -7.70 3.24
C SER A 467 1.67 -7.90 2.90
N LEU A 468 2.24 -7.02 2.06
CA LEU A 468 3.65 -7.08 1.68
C LEU A 468 4.57 -6.93 2.90
N ILE A 469 4.37 -5.88 3.69
CA ILE A 469 5.23 -5.62 4.85
C ILE A 469 5.08 -6.74 5.90
N ARG A 470 3.86 -7.23 6.15
CA ARG A 470 3.66 -8.40 7.04
C ARG A 470 4.32 -9.65 6.51
N ARG A 471 4.23 -9.93 5.21
CA ARG A 471 4.89 -11.11 4.61
C ARG A 471 6.40 -11.06 4.82
N PHE A 472 7.03 -9.89 4.69
CA PHE A 472 8.46 -9.77 4.94
C PHE A 472 8.81 -9.79 6.44
N LEU A 473 8.03 -9.14 7.29
CA LEU A 473 8.31 -9.07 8.74
C LEU A 473 7.93 -10.32 9.54
N ALA A 474 6.88 -11.03 9.11
CA ALA A 474 6.24 -12.11 9.86
C ALA A 474 6.36 -13.48 9.18
N SER A 475 7.21 -13.62 8.15
CA SER A 475 7.41 -14.93 7.53
C SER A 475 8.14 -15.88 8.46
N LYS A 476 7.40 -16.51 9.39
CA LYS A 476 7.64 -17.89 9.78
C LYS A 476 7.09 -18.76 8.64
N ILE A 477 7.93 -19.62 8.07
CA ILE A 477 7.47 -20.75 7.25
C ILE A 477 6.82 -21.85 8.11
N SER A 478 6.81 -21.72 9.44
CA SER A 478 5.84 -22.42 10.25
C SER A 478 4.54 -21.62 10.26
N ASN A 479 3.46 -22.27 9.82
CA ASN A 479 2.10 -21.99 10.27
C ASN A 479 2.13 -21.47 11.72
N PRO A 480 1.28 -20.53 12.15
CA PRO A 480 0.92 -20.55 13.56
C PRO A 480 0.43 -21.98 13.78
N ALA A 481 1.20 -22.79 14.49
CA ALA A 481 0.67 -24.02 15.02
C ALA A 481 -0.64 -23.61 15.68
N PRO A 482 -1.78 -24.24 15.35
CA PRO A 482 -2.98 -24.03 16.15
C PRO A 482 -2.54 -24.16 17.61
N PRO A 483 -2.93 -23.23 18.49
CA PRO A 483 -2.30 -23.01 19.79
C PRO A 483 -1.94 -24.35 20.42
N ALA A 484 -0.63 -24.63 20.46
CA ALA A 484 -0.13 -25.91 20.94
C ALA A 484 -0.66 -26.10 22.36
N ASN A 485 -1.42 -27.17 22.53
CA ASN A 485 -2.04 -27.62 23.78
C ASN A 485 -3.10 -26.68 24.37
N ARG A 486 -4.31 -26.70 23.77
CA ARG A 486 -5.51 -26.81 24.61
C ARG A 486 -5.43 -28.16 25.32
N ASN A 487 -4.85 -28.18 26.52
CA ASN A 487 -4.85 -29.38 27.35
C ASN A 487 -6.32 -29.87 27.52
N PRO A 488 -6.59 -31.17 27.45
CA PRO A 488 -7.93 -31.73 27.63
C PRO A 488 -8.57 -31.33 28.97
N SER A 489 -7.76 -30.94 29.96
CA SER A 489 -8.20 -30.40 31.25
C SER A 489 -8.95 -29.07 31.17
N TYR A 490 -8.71 -28.23 30.15
CA TYR A 490 -9.44 -26.96 29.99
C TYR A 490 -10.86 -27.15 29.44
N ASN A 491 -11.04 -28.13 28.55
CA ASN A 491 -12.36 -28.48 28.02
C ASN A 491 -13.22 -29.17 29.10
N TYR A 492 -12.62 -30.01 29.96
CA TYR A 492 -13.32 -30.71 31.05
C TYR A 492 -13.92 -29.74 32.09
N LEU A 493 -13.18 -28.69 32.46
CA LEU A 493 -13.68 -27.65 33.37
C LEU A 493 -14.79 -26.80 32.76
N GLN A 494 -14.76 -26.58 31.44
CA GLN A 494 -15.80 -25.81 30.76
C GLN A 494 -17.10 -26.61 30.59
N THR A 495 -17.01 -27.94 30.42
CA THR A 495 -18.17 -28.84 30.49
C THR A 495 -18.75 -28.95 31.90
N LEU A 496 -17.93 -29.05 32.94
CA LEU A 496 -18.40 -29.07 34.34
C LEU A 496 -19.03 -27.75 34.79
N ALA A 497 -18.56 -26.61 34.26
CA ALA A 497 -19.15 -25.30 34.52
C ALA A 497 -20.52 -25.11 33.84
N ILE A 498 -20.81 -25.86 32.78
CA ILE A 498 -22.08 -25.82 32.04
C ILE A 498 -23.12 -26.79 32.65
N GLU A 499 -22.69 -27.84 33.36
CA GLU A 499 -23.58 -28.88 33.92
C GLU A 499 -24.15 -28.58 35.33
N LYS A 500 -23.77 -27.48 35.99
CA LYS A 500 -24.40 -27.09 37.28
C LYS A 500 -25.73 -26.34 37.05
N PRO A 501 -26.88 -26.85 37.50
CA PRO A 501 -28.12 -26.06 37.51
C PRO A 501 -28.02 -24.93 38.55
N PRO A 502 -28.75 -23.81 38.36
CA PRO A 502 -28.72 -22.70 39.30
C PRO A 502 -29.40 -23.13 40.61
N ILE A 503 -28.66 -23.10 41.71
CA ILE A 503 -29.22 -23.29 43.05
C ILE A 503 -29.97 -22.01 43.44
N SER A 504 -31.26 -22.18 43.64
CA SER A 504 -32.26 -21.25 44.13
C SER A 504 -31.92 -20.74 45.53
N HIS A 505 -31.79 -19.42 45.68
CA HIS A 505 -31.96 -18.76 46.98
C HIS A 505 -33.34 -18.10 47.04
N ASN A 506 -34.15 -18.61 47.96
CA ASN A 506 -35.50 -18.12 48.27
C ASN A 506 -35.49 -16.72 48.90
N GLN A 507 -36.35 -15.88 48.34
CA GLN A 507 -37.23 -14.87 48.96
C GLN A 507 -36.82 -14.18 50.28
N ILE A 508 -36.62 -12.86 50.18
CA ILE A 508 -37.23 -11.87 51.11
C ILE A 508 -37.81 -10.72 50.24
N GLN A 509 -39.09 -10.42 50.47
CA GLN A 509 -39.99 -9.39 49.91
C GLN A 509 -39.69 -8.03 50.57
N GLU A 510 -39.66 -6.81 49.98
CA GLU A 510 -40.63 -5.94 49.26
C GLU A 510 -40.01 -4.49 49.19
N PRO A 511 -40.62 -3.41 48.61
CA PRO A 511 -41.28 -3.23 47.30
C PRO A 511 -40.89 -1.88 46.57
N HIS A 512 -41.50 -1.63 45.40
CA HIS A 512 -41.51 -0.39 44.57
C HIS A 512 -40.22 -0.04 43.80
N GLU A 513 -40.18 0.35 42.52
CA GLU A 513 -41.11 1.15 41.70
C GLU A 513 -40.86 0.97 40.17
N SER A 514 -41.87 1.34 39.37
CA SER A 514 -42.11 1.16 37.93
C SER A 514 -41.07 1.71 36.90
N LYS A 515 -40.91 1.03 35.74
CA LYS A 515 -41.39 1.48 34.38
C LYS A 515 -40.86 0.63 33.19
N ALA A 516 -41.82 0.29 32.30
CA ALA A 516 -41.81 -0.08 30.86
C ALA A 516 -40.46 -0.21 30.11
N SER A 517 -40.13 -1.36 29.50
CA SER A 517 -40.59 -1.89 28.19
C SER A 517 -40.09 -1.10 26.96
N GLU A 518 -39.08 -1.62 26.26
CA GLU A 518 -39.08 -1.65 24.80
C GLU A 518 -38.23 -2.81 24.24
N LYS A 519 -38.90 -3.73 23.55
CA LYS A 519 -38.33 -4.85 22.78
C LYS A 519 -37.75 -4.33 21.47
N TYR A 520 -36.52 -4.69 21.13
CA TYR A 520 -36.05 -4.69 19.74
C TYR A 520 -35.94 -6.13 19.22
N ASN A 521 -36.82 -6.47 18.28
CA ASN A 521 -36.79 -7.70 17.49
C ASN A 521 -35.65 -7.62 16.46
N LEU A 522 -34.78 -8.62 16.45
CA LEU A 522 -33.86 -8.90 15.34
C LEU A 522 -34.50 -10.02 14.50
N GLU A 523 -35.12 -9.65 13.37
CA GLU A 523 -35.52 -10.62 12.35
C GLU A 523 -34.33 -10.97 11.45
N SER A 524 -33.96 -12.25 11.56
CA SER A 524 -33.59 -13.20 10.51
C SER A 524 -32.97 -12.68 9.20
N ILE A 525 -31.72 -13.07 8.99
CA ILE A 525 -31.11 -13.26 7.66
C ILE A 525 -31.46 -14.68 7.18
N PRO A 526 -32.05 -14.86 5.98
CA PRO A 526 -31.99 -16.14 5.28
C PRO A 526 -31.18 -16.03 3.98
N GLY A 527 -30.35 -17.04 3.73
CA GLY A 527 -29.82 -17.32 2.39
C GLY A 527 -28.33 -17.61 2.34
N LEU A 528 -28.00 -18.92 2.41
CA LEU A 528 -26.81 -19.48 1.76
C LEU A 528 -26.77 -19.12 0.27
#